data_AF-A0A7J0EAB5-F1
#
_entry.id   AF-A0A7J0EAB5-F1
#
_cell.length_a   1.000
_cell.length_b   1.000
_cell.length_c   1.000
_cell.angle_alpha   90.00
_cell.angle_beta   90.00
_cell.angle_gamma   90.00
#
_symmetry.space_group_name_H-M   'P 1'
#
loop_
_entity.id
_entity.type
_entity.pdbx_description
1 polymer ?
#
loop_
_entity_poly.entity_id
_entity_poly.type
_entity_poly.pdbx_seq_one_letter_code
_entity_poly.pdbx_strand_id
1 'polypeptide(L)'
;MNLTRPFSRLFNTFSETPQTQLISRNSVSSDAIKELHAHLIRTHQYTDPSSMSDVVRSYALSPASLCIAHLAFDEIERSSLLIWNFMIRGLSRIDRPIDAINMFDKMRGQGLAGDSLTLIFVLKAGARFSDIVCGNKGHIHALKLGFDSYLYVCNALIHARTEI
;
A
#
# COMPACT_ATOMS: atom_id res chain seq x y z
N MET A 1 -44.27 27.42 -6.67
CA MET A 1 -43.16 27.95 -7.50
C MET A 1 -42.08 28.43 -6.55
N ASN A 2 -40.98 27.68 -6.47
CA ASN A 2 -39.97 27.79 -5.41
C ASN A 2 -38.93 28.90 -5.67
N LEU A 3 -38.39 29.38 -4.55
CA LEU A 3 -37.53 30.54 -4.30
C LEU A 3 -36.03 30.33 -4.60
N THR A 4 -35.29 31.45 -4.53
CA THR A 4 -33.83 31.65 -4.31
C THR A 4 -32.92 31.62 -5.56
N ARG A 5 -32.40 32.74 -6.09
CA ARG A 5 -31.42 33.78 -5.67
C ARG A 5 -29.95 33.30 -5.51
N PRO A 6 -28.96 34.07 -6.02
CA PRO A 6 -27.61 33.59 -6.36
C PRO A 6 -26.62 33.76 -5.20
N PHE A 7 -25.63 32.88 -5.11
CA PHE A 7 -24.54 32.98 -4.13
C PHE A 7 -23.36 33.78 -4.67
N SER A 8 -23.04 34.84 -3.93
CA SER A 8 -21.93 35.77 -4.10
C SER A 8 -20.58 35.17 -3.69
N ARG A 9 -19.53 35.65 -4.35
CA ARG A 9 -18.12 35.44 -4.04
C ARG A 9 -17.78 35.93 -2.63
N LEU A 10 -16.97 35.17 -1.90
CA LEU A 10 -16.12 35.69 -0.84
C LEU A 10 -14.70 35.16 -1.05
N PHE A 11 -13.83 36.05 -1.52
CA PHE A 11 -12.41 36.01 -1.23
C PHE A 11 -12.25 36.25 0.27
N ASN A 12 -11.48 35.39 0.95
CA ASN A 12 -10.83 35.79 2.19
C ASN A 12 -9.41 35.25 2.17
N THR A 13 -8.47 36.19 2.06
CA THR A 13 -7.05 36.02 2.33
C THR A 13 -6.86 35.91 3.84
N PHE A 14 -6.28 34.81 4.32
CA PHE A 14 -5.56 34.79 5.59
C PHE A 14 -4.34 33.88 5.45
N SER A 15 -3.17 34.51 5.50
CA SER A 15 -1.89 33.89 5.79
C SER A 15 -1.89 33.36 7.21
N GLU A 16 -1.62 32.07 7.39
CA GLU A 16 -0.89 31.48 8.52
C GLU A 16 -0.74 29.97 8.30
N THR A 17 0.49 29.50 8.11
CA THR A 17 0.85 28.08 8.33
C THR A 17 0.84 27.82 9.84
N PRO A 18 0.35 26.67 10.34
CA PRO A 18 1.20 25.48 10.39
C PRO A 18 0.47 24.11 10.38
N GLN A 19 1.26 23.04 10.24
CA GLN A 19 0.96 21.64 10.57
C GLN A 19 0.09 20.82 9.60
N THR A 20 0.81 20.06 8.77
CA THR A 20 0.57 18.64 8.42
C THR A 20 -0.86 18.15 8.62
N GLN A 21 -1.76 18.55 7.72
CA GLN A 21 -3.05 17.89 7.59
C GLN A 21 -2.82 16.49 7.00
N LEU A 22 -2.67 15.52 7.90
CA LEU A 22 -3.10 14.14 7.73
C LEU A 22 -4.60 14.18 7.42
N ILE A 23 -4.96 14.54 6.19
CA ILE A 23 -6.30 14.40 5.69
C ILE A 23 -6.53 12.89 5.62
N SER A 24 -7.36 12.41 6.56
CA SER A 24 -8.19 11.23 6.39
C SER A 24 -8.89 11.36 5.03
N ARG A 25 -8.24 10.90 3.98
CA ARG A 25 -8.75 10.96 2.61
C ARG A 25 -9.80 9.86 2.52
N ASN A 26 -10.99 10.22 3.00
CA ASN A 26 -12.23 9.45 2.94
C ASN A 26 -12.38 8.83 1.55
N SER A 27 -12.88 7.59 1.53
CA SER A 27 -13.10 6.71 0.38
C SER A 27 -13.34 7.45 -0.94
N VAL A 28 -12.33 7.53 -1.79
CA VAL A 28 -12.52 7.97 -3.18
C VAL A 28 -13.52 6.99 -3.81
N SER A 29 -14.58 7.51 -4.42
CA SER A 29 -15.56 6.69 -5.14
C SER A 29 -14.84 5.81 -6.15
N SER A 30 -15.16 4.51 -6.17
CA SER A 30 -14.55 3.51 -7.07
C SER A 30 -14.57 3.97 -8.53
N ASP A 31 -15.63 4.67 -8.93
CA ASP A 31 -15.80 5.15 -10.30
C ASP A 31 -14.86 6.31 -10.65
N ALA A 32 -14.62 7.23 -9.73
CA ALA A 32 -13.67 8.33 -9.93
C ALA A 32 -12.23 7.83 -10.15
N ILE A 33 -11.84 6.74 -9.48
CA ILE A 33 -10.51 6.12 -9.69
C ILE A 33 -10.43 5.45 -11.05
N LYS A 34 -11.50 4.78 -11.51
CA LYS A 34 -11.55 4.21 -12.86
C LYS A 34 -11.45 5.29 -13.94
N GLU A 35 -12.17 6.41 -13.75
CA GLU A 35 -12.07 7.57 -14.64
C GLU A 35 -10.66 8.16 -14.66
N LEU A 36 -10.03 8.32 -13.49
CA LEU A 36 -8.64 8.77 -13.39
C LEU A 36 -7.70 7.81 -14.12
N HIS A 37 -7.84 6.50 -13.89
CA HIS A 37 -7.01 5.50 -14.55
C HIS A 37 -7.17 5.52 -16.07
N ALA A 38 -8.41 5.60 -16.57
CA ALA A 38 -8.69 5.72 -17.99
C ALA A 38 -8.10 7.02 -18.60
N HIS A 39 -8.16 8.12 -17.85
CA HIS A 39 -7.54 9.38 -18.26
C HIS A 39 -6.02 9.25 -18.40
N LEU A 40 -5.34 8.65 -17.42
CA LEU A 40 -3.89 8.44 -17.43
C LEU A 40 -3.43 7.51 -18.56
N ILE A 41 -4.23 6.50 -18.89
CA ILE A 41 -3.97 5.63 -20.05
C ILE A 41 -4.04 6.45 -21.34
N ARG A 42 -5.09 7.25 -21.51
CA ARG A 42 -5.29 8.07 -22.72
C ARG A 42 -4.23 9.16 -22.90
N THR A 43 -3.71 9.71 -21.81
CA THR A 43 -2.64 10.73 -21.85
C THR A 43 -1.23 10.12 -21.88
N HIS A 44 -1.11 8.79 -21.90
CA HIS A 44 0.16 8.06 -21.84
C HIS A 44 1.01 8.38 -20.59
N GLN A 45 0.37 8.73 -19.48
CA GLN A 45 1.03 9.05 -18.20
C GLN A 45 0.98 7.89 -17.20
N TYR A 46 0.44 6.75 -17.60
CA TYR A 46 0.31 5.56 -16.76
C TYR A 46 1.66 4.90 -16.43
N THR A 47 2.76 5.27 -17.09
CA THR A 47 4.12 4.81 -16.78
C THR A 47 4.75 5.62 -15.64
N ASP A 48 4.26 6.83 -15.36
CA ASP A 48 4.78 7.72 -14.31
C ASP A 48 4.31 7.28 -12.91
N PRO A 49 5.24 6.97 -11.97
CA PRO A 49 4.89 6.54 -10.62
C PRO A 49 4.05 7.57 -9.85
N SER A 50 4.31 8.86 -10.04
CA SER A 50 3.63 9.91 -9.26
C SER A 50 2.14 9.96 -9.63
N SER A 51 1.87 9.95 -10.93
CA SER A 51 0.55 9.93 -11.56
C SER A 51 -0.26 8.69 -11.15
N MET A 52 0.37 7.50 -11.16
CA MET A 52 -0.30 6.24 -10.84
C MET A 52 -0.44 5.94 -9.35
N SER A 53 0.22 6.70 -8.47
CA SER A 53 0.28 6.39 -7.02
C SER A 53 -1.10 6.31 -6.37
N ASP A 54 -2.02 7.21 -6.74
CA ASP A 54 -3.40 7.27 -6.21
C ASP A 54 -4.25 6.11 -6.74
N VAL A 55 -4.07 5.74 -8.01
CA VAL A 55 -4.77 4.63 -8.67
C VAL A 55 -4.37 3.31 -8.03
N VAL A 56 -3.06 3.03 -7.94
CA VAL A 56 -2.55 1.80 -7.33
C VAL A 56 -2.93 1.73 -5.85
N ARG A 57 -2.85 2.84 -5.10
CA ARG A 57 -3.29 2.87 -3.70
C ARG A 57 -4.73 2.42 -3.55
N SER A 58 -5.64 3.00 -4.35
CA SER A 58 -7.07 2.69 -4.21
C SER A 58 -7.38 1.25 -4.58
N TYR A 59 -6.80 0.74 -5.66
CA TYR A 59 -6.99 -0.65 -6.07
C TYR A 59 -6.36 -1.65 -5.10
N ALA A 60 -5.17 -1.36 -4.56
CA ALA A 60 -4.47 -2.26 -3.65
C ALA A 60 -5.14 -2.33 -2.26
N LEU A 61 -5.79 -1.26 -1.82
CA LEU A 61 -6.51 -1.25 -0.53
C LEU A 61 -7.87 -1.95 -0.57
N SER A 62 -8.37 -2.26 -1.77
CA SER A 62 -9.66 -2.92 -1.99
C SER A 62 -9.43 -4.37 -2.46
N PRO A 63 -9.79 -5.40 -1.66
CA PRO A 63 -9.50 -6.80 -2.00
C PRO A 63 -10.05 -7.24 -3.37
N ALA A 64 -11.23 -6.74 -3.75
CA ALA A 64 -11.87 -7.07 -5.03
C ALA A 64 -11.12 -6.55 -6.26
N SER A 65 -10.28 -5.52 -6.12
CA SER A 65 -9.54 -4.90 -7.23
C SER A 65 -8.04 -5.13 -7.15
N LEU A 66 -7.56 -6.03 -6.28
CA LEU A 66 -6.13 -6.27 -6.12
C LEU A 66 -5.48 -6.80 -7.40
N CYS A 67 -6.20 -7.59 -8.20
CA CYS A 67 -5.75 -8.01 -9.53
C CYS A 67 -5.52 -6.80 -10.46
N ILE A 68 -6.44 -5.84 -10.44
CA ILE A 68 -6.31 -4.58 -11.21
C ILE A 68 -5.12 -3.76 -10.69
N ALA A 69 -4.89 -3.75 -9.36
CA ALA A 69 -3.73 -3.10 -8.77
C ALA A 69 -2.41 -3.69 -9.30
N HIS A 70 -2.33 -5.02 -9.44
CA HIS A 70 -1.16 -5.70 -10.01
C HIS A 70 -0.92 -5.30 -11.47
N LEU A 71 -1.96 -5.33 -12.30
CA LEU A 71 -1.85 -4.91 -13.71
C LEU A 71 -1.40 -3.44 -13.80
N ALA A 72 -2.04 -2.54 -13.05
CA ALA A 72 -1.67 -1.14 -13.03
C ALA A 72 -0.25 -0.90 -12.48
N PHE A 73 0.23 -1.76 -11.58
CA PHE A 73 1.58 -1.71 -11.05
C PHE A 73 2.64 -2.13 -12.09
N ASP A 74 2.37 -3.18 -12.87
CA ASP A 74 3.32 -3.71 -13.84
C ASP A 74 3.54 -2.78 -15.04
N GLU A 75 2.61 -1.85 -15.29
CA GLU A 75 2.75 -0.80 -16.31
C GLU A 75 3.71 0.35 -15.89
N ILE A 76 4.12 0.42 -14.62
CA ILE A 76 4.99 1.49 -14.11
C ILE A 76 6.46 1.09 -14.31
N GLU A 77 7.21 1.87 -15.09
CA GLU A 77 8.62 1.55 -15.45
C GLU A 77 9.55 1.46 -14.23
N ARG A 78 9.35 2.33 -13.22
CA ARG A 78 10.15 2.36 -12.00
C ARG A 78 9.33 2.79 -10.79
N SER A 79 8.59 1.85 -10.23
CA SER A 79 7.75 2.08 -9.05
C SER A 79 8.53 2.66 -7.86
N SER A 80 7.95 3.66 -7.22
CA SER A 80 8.49 4.25 -5.99
C SER A 80 8.24 3.36 -4.78
N LEU A 81 9.04 3.51 -3.72
CA LEU A 81 8.86 2.77 -2.45
C LEU A 81 7.44 2.89 -1.90
N LEU A 82 6.81 4.05 -2.07
CA LEU A 82 5.44 4.28 -1.65
C LEU A 82 4.44 3.34 -2.35
N ILE A 83 4.59 3.12 -3.66
CA ILE A 83 3.72 2.25 -4.46
C ILE A 83 3.94 0.78 -4.07
N TRP A 84 5.20 0.38 -3.88
CA TRP A 84 5.54 -0.94 -3.33
C TRP A 84 4.84 -1.19 -2.00
N ASN A 85 4.86 -0.21 -1.10
CA ASN A 85 4.20 -0.29 0.20
C ASN A 85 2.68 -0.47 0.07
N PHE A 86 2.02 0.18 -0.91
CA PHE A 86 0.59 -0.06 -1.14
C PHE A 86 0.32 -1.50 -1.60
N MET A 87 1.11 -2.02 -2.52
CA MET A 87 0.95 -3.39 -3.03
C MET A 87 1.17 -4.43 -1.92
N ILE A 88 2.28 -4.33 -1.19
CA ILE A 88 2.62 -5.26 -0.10
C ILE A 88 1.54 -5.19 0.99
N ARG A 89 1.06 -3.98 1.32
CA ARG A 89 -0.04 -3.80 2.28
C ARG A 89 -1.33 -4.48 1.81
N GLY A 90 -1.70 -4.30 0.54
CA GLY A 90 -2.89 -4.94 -0.04
C GLY A 90 -2.80 -6.46 0.00
N LEU A 91 -1.67 -7.01 -0.44
CA LEU A 91 -1.41 -8.45 -0.47
C LEU A 91 -1.34 -9.06 0.93
N SER A 92 -0.79 -8.35 1.92
CA SER A 92 -0.74 -8.84 3.31
C SER A 92 -2.13 -9.09 3.94
N ARG A 93 -3.19 -8.55 3.34
CA ARG A 93 -4.57 -8.59 3.83
C ARG A 93 -5.41 -9.70 3.20
N ILE A 94 -5.01 -10.28 2.08
CA ILE A 94 -5.75 -11.38 1.45
C ILE A 94 -5.25 -12.75 1.95
N ASP A 95 -6.01 -13.82 1.68
CA ASP A 95 -5.67 -15.21 2.08
C ASP A 95 -4.58 -15.84 1.20
N ARG A 96 -3.68 -15.02 0.66
CA ARG A 96 -2.50 -15.43 -0.08
C ARG A 96 -1.27 -14.65 0.39
N PRO A 97 -0.88 -14.79 1.67
CA PRO A 97 0.21 -13.99 2.26
C PRO A 97 1.56 -14.18 1.56
N ILE A 98 1.77 -15.31 0.88
CA ILE A 98 2.97 -15.56 0.07
C ILE A 98 3.15 -14.53 -1.05
N ASP A 99 2.06 -14.00 -1.62
CA ASP A 99 2.17 -13.01 -2.69
C ASP A 99 2.76 -11.69 -2.17
N ALA A 100 2.49 -11.32 -0.92
CA ALA A 100 3.10 -10.14 -0.29
C ALA A 100 4.61 -10.31 -0.08
N ILE A 101 5.04 -11.52 0.27
CA ILE A 101 6.45 -11.87 0.44
C ILE A 101 7.17 -11.84 -0.92
N ASN A 102 6.58 -12.47 -1.94
CA ASN A 102 7.12 -12.42 -3.30
C ASN A 102 7.22 -10.99 -3.83
N MET A 103 6.26 -10.13 -3.50
CA MET A 103 6.29 -8.71 -3.86
C MET A 103 7.44 -7.97 -3.15
N PHE A 104 7.72 -8.30 -1.89
CA PHE A 104 8.88 -7.76 -1.17
C PHE A 104 10.21 -8.24 -1.78
N ASP A 105 10.32 -9.51 -2.19
CA ASP A 105 11.51 -10.01 -2.86
C ASP A 105 11.71 -9.35 -4.24
N LYS A 106 10.63 -9.12 -5.00
CA LYS A 106 10.68 -8.35 -6.27
C LYS A 106 11.19 -6.93 -6.02
N MET A 107 10.71 -6.26 -4.96
CA MET A 107 11.17 -4.93 -4.56
C MET A 107 12.67 -4.93 -4.23
N ARG A 108 13.15 -5.92 -3.48
CA ARG A 108 14.58 -6.08 -3.15
C ARG A 108 15.43 -6.37 -4.38
N GLY A 109 14.92 -7.15 -5.33
CA GLY A 109 15.56 -7.39 -6.62
C GLY A 109 15.75 -6.12 -7.45
N GLN A 110 14.94 -5.08 -7.22
CA GLN A 110 15.11 -3.75 -7.82
C GLN A 110 16.02 -2.80 -7.00
N GLY A 111 16.69 -3.31 -5.97
CA GLY A 111 17.63 -2.54 -5.14
C GLY A 111 16.97 -1.70 -4.04
N LEU A 112 15.67 -1.91 -3.76
CA LEU A 112 14.95 -1.22 -2.69
C LEU A 112 14.87 -2.11 -1.44
N ALA A 113 15.40 -1.64 -0.32
CA ALA A 113 15.42 -2.40 0.94
C ALA A 113 14.07 -2.43 1.67
N GLY A 114 13.15 -1.52 1.33
CA GLY A 114 11.93 -1.28 2.11
C GLY A 114 12.17 -0.34 3.29
N ASP A 115 11.09 0.18 3.85
CA ASP A 115 11.09 0.93 5.10
C ASP A 115 10.45 0.13 6.24
N SER A 116 10.31 0.76 7.41
CA SER A 116 9.65 0.16 8.56
C SER A 116 8.21 -0.27 8.26
N LEU A 117 7.48 0.47 7.41
CA LEU A 117 6.13 0.10 7.00
C LEU A 117 6.14 -1.16 6.14
N THR A 118 7.07 -1.26 5.19
CA THR A 118 7.24 -2.47 4.38
C THR A 118 7.41 -3.69 5.30
N LEU A 119 8.33 -3.60 6.26
CA LEU A 119 8.63 -4.70 7.18
C LEU A 119 7.41 -5.11 8.01
N ILE A 120 6.65 -4.15 8.53
CA ILE A 120 5.41 -4.44 9.27
C ILE A 120 4.43 -5.25 8.42
N PHE A 121 4.23 -4.89 7.15
CA PHE A 121 3.30 -5.61 6.27
C PHE A 121 3.80 -7.01 5.89
N VAL A 122 5.10 -7.15 5.65
CA VAL A 122 5.73 -8.44 5.32
C VAL A 122 5.68 -9.38 6.53
N LEU A 123 5.98 -8.90 7.73
CA LEU A 123 5.88 -9.69 8.97
C LEU A 123 4.44 -10.13 9.23
N LYS A 124 3.47 -9.24 9.01
CA LYS A 124 2.05 -9.59 9.11
C LYS A 124 1.67 -10.70 8.12
N ALA A 125 2.16 -10.62 6.89
CA ALA A 125 1.96 -11.68 5.90
C ALA A 125 2.65 -12.99 6.35
N GLY A 126 3.89 -12.93 6.85
CA GLY A 126 4.63 -14.08 7.35
C GLY A 126 3.93 -14.77 8.52
N ALA A 127 3.40 -14.02 9.48
CA ALA A 127 2.63 -14.57 10.60
C ALA A 127 1.37 -15.30 10.10
N ARG A 128 0.63 -14.70 9.16
CA ARG A 128 -0.55 -15.33 8.54
C ARG A 128 -0.19 -16.56 7.72
N PHE A 129 0.95 -16.53 7.02
CA PHE A 129 1.43 -17.69 6.27
C PHE A 129 1.77 -18.85 7.21
N SER A 130 2.45 -18.58 8.34
CA SER A 130 2.75 -19.59 9.35
C SER A 130 1.48 -20.19 9.96
N ASP A 131 0.46 -19.36 10.20
CA ASP A 131 -0.84 -19.79 10.74
C ASP A 131 -1.62 -20.65 9.72
N ILE A 132 -1.66 -20.24 8.45
CA ILE A 132 -2.29 -21.01 7.36
C ILE A 132 -1.58 -22.35 7.13
N VAL A 133 -0.24 -22.37 7.22
CA VAL A 133 0.57 -23.55 6.91
C VAL A 133 0.74 -24.47 8.12
N CYS A 134 0.21 -24.12 9.30
CA CYS A 134 0.25 -24.83 10.59
C CYS A 134 0.87 -26.24 10.49
N GLY A 135 2.22 -26.26 10.49
CA GLY A 135 3.02 -27.41 10.09
C GLY A 135 4.44 -27.00 9.69
N ASN A 136 5.43 -27.86 9.98
CA ASN A 136 6.88 -27.64 9.82
C ASN A 136 7.32 -26.96 8.51
N LYS A 137 6.55 -27.07 7.43
CA LYS A 137 6.88 -26.49 6.11
C LYS A 137 6.79 -24.96 6.08
N GLY A 138 5.86 -24.36 6.81
CA GLY A 138 5.70 -22.89 6.85
C GLY A 138 6.88 -22.23 7.55
N HIS A 139 7.28 -22.80 8.68
CA HIS A 139 8.46 -22.38 9.44
C HIS A 139 9.76 -22.57 8.62
N ILE A 140 9.95 -23.71 7.95
CA ILE A 140 11.13 -23.94 7.09
C ILE A 140 11.21 -22.94 5.92
N HIS A 141 10.08 -22.54 5.34
CA HIS A 141 10.08 -21.56 4.26
C HIS A 141 10.37 -20.14 4.77
N ALA A 142 9.82 -19.75 5.92
CA ALA A 142 10.18 -18.51 6.61
C ALA A 142 11.69 -18.47 6.96
N LEU A 143 12.24 -19.59 7.45
CA LEU A 143 13.67 -19.80 7.71
C LEU A 143 14.51 -19.60 6.46
N LYS A 144 14.11 -20.22 5.34
CA LYS A 144 14.82 -20.10 4.06
C LYS A 144 14.83 -18.69 3.49
N LEU A 145 13.77 -17.93 3.72
CA LEU A 145 13.65 -16.54 3.30
C LEU A 145 14.39 -15.57 4.25
N GLY A 146 15.02 -16.09 5.31
CA GLY A 146 15.74 -15.30 6.30
C GLY A 146 14.81 -14.53 7.25
N PHE A 147 13.54 -14.92 7.34
CA PHE A 147 12.59 -14.27 8.24
C PHE A 147 12.78 -14.66 9.70
N ASP A 148 13.50 -15.72 10.05
CA ASP A 148 13.69 -16.09 11.46
C ASP A 148 14.52 -15.09 12.24
N SER A 149 15.56 -14.51 11.63
CA SER A 149 16.28 -13.40 12.24
C SER A 149 15.37 -12.18 12.39
N TYR A 150 14.51 -11.91 11.41
CA TYR A 150 13.56 -10.79 11.46
C TYR A 150 12.42 -10.99 12.47
N LEU A 151 11.81 -12.18 12.52
CA LEU A 151 10.79 -12.55 13.49
C LEU A 151 11.37 -12.59 14.89
N TYR A 152 12.59 -13.09 15.08
CA TYR A 152 13.29 -13.04 16.35
C TYR A 152 13.56 -11.60 16.78
N VAL A 153 14.08 -10.74 15.91
CA VAL A 153 14.31 -9.31 16.19
C VAL A 153 12.99 -8.58 16.47
N CYS A 154 11.92 -8.87 15.74
CA CYS A 154 10.62 -8.23 15.95
C CYS A 154 9.93 -8.72 17.22
N ASN A 155 9.99 -10.01 17.52
CA ASN A 155 9.51 -10.56 18.79
C ASN A 155 10.32 -10.01 19.96
N ALA A 156 11.64 -9.89 19.83
CA ALA A 156 12.50 -9.25 20.83
C ALA A 156 12.16 -7.77 21.01
N LEU A 157 11.88 -7.03 19.93
CA LEU A 157 11.47 -5.62 19.99
C LEU A 157 10.05 -5.43 20.58
N ILE A 158 9.14 -6.37 20.32
CA ILE A 158 7.80 -6.38 20.93
C ILE A 158 7.93 -6.68 22.43
N HIS A 159 8.71 -7.70 22.80
CA HIS A 159 8.91 -8.10 24.19
C HIS A 159 9.65 -7.02 25.00
N ALA A 160 10.65 -6.36 24.40
CA ALA A 160 11.34 -5.22 24.99
C ALA A 160 10.44 -3.98 25.15
N ARG A 161 9.31 -3.90 24.42
CA ARG A 161 8.31 -2.83 24.58
C ARG A 161 7.19 -3.18 25.57
N THR A 162 7.03 -4.44 25.95
CA THR A 162 6.02 -4.89 26.92
C THR A 162 6.53 -4.92 28.36
N GLU A 163 7.79 -4.59 28.61
CA GLU A 163 8.42 -4.52 29.94
C GLU A 163 8.62 -3.08 30.46
N ILE A 164 7.73 -2.14 30.11
CA ILE A 164 7.67 -0.79 30.71
C ILE A 164 6.26 -0.52 31.23
#